data_AF-A0A151SMN3-F1
#
_entry.id   AF-A0A151SMN3-F1
#
_cell.length_a   1.000
_cell.length_b   1.000
_cell.length_c   1.000
_cell.angle_alpha   90.00
_cell.angle_beta   90.00
_cell.angle_gamma   90.00
#
_symmetry.space_group_name_H-M   'P 1'
#
loop_
_entity.id
_entity.type
_entity.pdbx_description
1 polymer ?
#
loop_
_entity_poly.entity_id
_entity_poly.type
_entity_poly.pdbx_seq_one_letter_code
_entity_poly.pdbx_strand_id
1 'polypeptide(L)' 'NIITSALSIDEFFRISQCKSAKEVWDTLQVTHEGTSDVKRSRKHTLIREYELLRMNHGESMLG' A
#
# COMPACT_ATOMS: atom_id res chain seq x y z
N ASN A 1 -23.46 9.61 -12.17
CA ASN A 1 -22.05 9.84 -11.77
C ASN A 1 -21.91 10.03 -10.26
N ILE A 2 -22.20 8.99 -9.46
CA ILE A 2 -22.07 9.06 -7.99
C ILE A 2 -20.58 8.99 -7.57
N ILE A 3 -19.78 8.19 -8.27
CA ILE A 3 -18.37 7.94 -7.93
C ILE A 3 -17.51 9.21 -8.10
N THR A 4 -17.72 10.01 -9.15
CA THR A 4 -16.93 11.24 -9.39
C THR A 4 -17.25 12.38 -8.44
N SER A 5 -18.42 12.35 -7.79
CA SER A 5 -18.87 13.43 -6.90
C SER A 5 -18.25 13.34 -5.49
N ALA A 6 -17.65 12.19 -5.16
CA ALA A 6 -17.00 11.93 -3.87
C ALA A 6 -15.46 12.05 -3.93
N LEU A 7 -14.89 12.26 -5.12
CA LEU A 7 -13.44 12.34 -5.33
C LEU A 7 -12.94 13.78 -5.15
N SER A 8 -11.74 13.91 -4.61
CA SER A 8 -11.02 15.17 -4.67
C SER A 8 -10.68 15.55 -6.12
N ILE A 9 -10.43 16.83 -6.37
CA ILE A 9 -10.05 17.34 -7.70
C ILE A 9 -8.79 16.61 -8.23
N ASP A 10 -7.82 16.34 -7.36
CA ASP A 10 -6.60 15.59 -7.70
C ASP A 10 -6.91 14.16 -8.18
N GLU A 11 -7.74 13.43 -7.42
CA GLU A 11 -8.15 12.08 -7.80
C GLU A 11 -8.91 12.07 -9.12
N PHE A 12 -9.78 13.05 -9.34
CA PHE A 12 -10.50 13.18 -10.60
C PHE A 12 -9.53 13.36 -11.78
N PHE A 13 -8.54 14.25 -11.68
CA PHE A 13 -7.54 14.43 -12.73
C PHE A 13 -6.75 13.15 -13.00
N ARG A 14 -6.43 12.39 -11.95
CA ARG A 14 -5.66 11.15 -12.06
C ARG A 14 -6.43 10.02 -12.72
N ILE A 15 -7.74 9.91 -12.48
CA ILE A 15 -8.59 8.90 -13.12
C ILE A 15 -9.23 9.36 -14.44
N SER A 16 -9.08 10.64 -14.80
CA SER A 16 -9.75 11.24 -15.97
C SER A 16 -9.38 10.58 -17.30
N GLN A 17 -8.21 9.95 -17.38
CA GLN A 17 -7.70 9.24 -18.57
C GLN A 17 -8.05 7.74 -18.58
N CYS A 18 -8.64 7.21 -17.50
CA CYS A 18 -9.06 5.82 -17.42
C CYS A 18 -10.26 5.60 -18.35
N LYS A 19 -10.22 4.53 -19.15
CA LYS A 19 -11.26 4.21 -20.15
C LYS A 19 -12.29 3.22 -19.63
N SER A 20 -12.00 2.56 -18.51
CA SER A 20 -12.86 1.55 -17.90
C SER A 20 -13.03 1.75 -16.39
N ALA A 21 -14.14 1.27 -15.85
CA ALA A 21 -14.38 1.26 -14.40
C ALA A 21 -13.29 0.47 -13.64
N LYS A 22 -12.73 -0.57 -14.27
CA LYS A 22 -11.62 -1.35 -13.69
C LYS A 22 -10.35 -0.51 -13.56
N GLU A 23 -9.99 0.27 -14.58
CA GLU A 23 -8.82 1.16 -14.49
C GLU A 23 -8.99 2.25 -13.45
N VAL A 24 -10.20 2.80 -13.32
CA VAL A 24 -10.52 3.76 -12.25
C VAL A 24 -10.33 3.11 -10.87
N TRP A 25 -10.89 1.92 -10.67
CA TRP A 25 -10.77 1.17 -9.41
C TRP A 25 -9.31 0.83 -9.08
N ASP A 26 -8.57 0.26 -10.04
CA ASP A 26 -7.16 -0.12 -9.88
C ASP A 26 -6.30 1.11 -9.53
N THR A 27 -6.55 2.26 -10.16
CA THR A 27 -5.84 3.52 -9.87
C THR A 27 -6.12 4.03 -8.46
N LEU A 28 -7.39 4.03 -8.04
CA LEU A 28 -7.77 4.43 -6.68
C LEU A 28 -7.16 3.49 -5.64
N GLN A 29 -7.18 2.18 -5.89
CA GLN A 29 -6.61 1.18 -4.99
C GLN A 29 -5.09 1.37 -4.83
N VAL A 30 -4.36 1.57 -5.93
CA VAL A 30 -2.91 1.85 -5.89
C VAL A 30 -2.60 3.14 -5.14
N THR A 31 -3.44 4.15 -5.28
CA THR A 31 -3.28 5.46 -4.62
C THR A 31 -3.37 5.35 -3.11
N HIS A 32 -4.46 4.75 -2.63
CA HIS A 32 -4.82 4.78 -1.22
C HIS A 32 -4.16 3.66 -0.43
N GLU A 33 -4.02 2.49 -1.04
CA GLU A 33 -3.45 1.32 -0.36
C GLU A 33 -1.98 1.07 -0.71
N GLY A 34 -1.46 1.75 -1.73
CA GLY A 34 -0.14 1.48 -2.31
C GLY A 34 -0.12 0.27 -3.23
N THR A 35 0.96 0.11 -3.99
CA THR A 35 1.18 -1.04 -4.87
C THR A 35 1.51 -2.31 -4.07
N SER A 36 1.40 -3.47 -4.72
CA SER A 36 1.88 -4.74 -4.16
C SER A 36 3.34 -4.68 -3.70
N ASP A 37 4.16 -3.91 -4.41
CA ASP A 37 5.59 -3.78 -4.13
C ASP A 37 5.84 -2.91 -2.90
N VAL A 38 5.08 -1.82 -2.73
CA VAL A 38 5.12 -1.01 -1.50
C VAL A 38 4.66 -1.85 -0.30
N LYS A 39 3.57 -2.60 -0.45
CA LYS A 39 3.07 -3.52 0.60
C LYS A 39 4.12 -4.59 0.96
N ARG A 40 4.77 -5.18 -0.05
CA ARG A 40 5.85 -6.16 0.13
C ARG A 40 7.07 -5.55 0.81
N SER A 41 7.51 -4.37 0.37
CA SER A 41 8.64 -3.65 0.95
C SER A 41 8.40 -3.32 2.42
N ARG A 42 7.21 -2.79 2.77
CA ARG A 42 6.82 -2.54 4.17
C ARG A 42 6.89 -3.81 5.02
N LYS A 43 6.40 -4.95 4.49
CA LYS A 43 6.49 -6.24 5.20
C LYS A 43 7.94 -6.65 5.44
N HIS A 44 8.81 -6.54 4.45
CA HIS A 44 10.23 -6.86 4.61
C HIS A 44 10.92 -5.95 5.63
N THR A 45 10.61 -4.65 5.62
CA THR A 45 11.11 -3.70 6.62
C THR A 45 10.70 -4.13 8.02
N LEU A 46 9.42 -4.44 8.25
CA LEU A 46 8.92 -4.88 9.54
C LEU A 46 9.56 -6.19 10.01
N ILE A 47 9.76 -7.17 9.11
CA ILE A 47 10.46 -8.42 9.43
C ILE A 47 11.88 -8.13 9.89
N ARG A 48 12.60 -7.27 9.14
CA ARG A 48 13.97 -6.90 9.48
C ARG A 48 14.04 -6.18 10.83
N GLU A 49 13.13 -5.25 11.10
CA GLU A 49 13.06 -4.56 12.39
C GLU A 49 12.77 -5.53 13.55
N TYR A 50 11.88 -6.49 13.33
CA TYR A 50 11.61 -7.56 14.30
C TYR A 50 12.83 -8.44 14.56
N GLU A 51 13.53 -8.88 13.52
CA GLU A 51 14.77 -9.66 13.64
C GLU A 51 15.86 -8.88 14.38
N LEU A 52 16.02 -7.59 14.08
CA LEU A 52 16.97 -6.71 14.77
C LEU A 52 16.62 -6.56 16.25
N LEU A 53 15.34 -6.43 16.59
CA LEU A 53 14.89 -6.38 17.98
C LEU A 53 15.22 -7.69 18.72
N ARG A 54 14.96 -8.84 18.10
CA ARG A 54 15.30 -10.17 18.64
C ARG A 54 16.81 -10.36 18.84
N MET A 55 17.62 -9.92 17.88
CA MET A 55 19.08 -10.00 17.96
C MET A 55 19.63 -9.12 19.10
N ASN A 56 19.05 -7.92 19.31
CA ASN A 56 19.45 -7.02 20.39
C ASN A 56 19.00 -7.50 21.78
N HIS A 57 18.00 -8.38 21.87
CA HIS A 57 17.52 -8.91 23.15
C HIS A 57 18.15 -10.25 23.56
N GLY A 58 19.10 -10.80 22.80
CA GLY A 58 19.89 -11.95 23.23
C GLY A 58 19.01 -13.11 23.72
N GLU A 59 17.82 -13.29 23.13
CA GLU A 59 16.98 -14.44 23.46
C GLU A 59 17.63 -15.66 22.81
N SER A 60 18.52 -16.28 23.58
CA SER A 60 18.96 -17.65 23.34
C SER A 60 17.69 -18.48 23.12
N MET A 61 17.52 -19.01 21.92
CA MET A 61 16.57 -20.08 21.67
C MET A 61 17.09 -21.35 22.36
N LEU A 62 17.10 -21.33 23.69
CA LEU A 62 17.16 -22.54 24.50
C LEU A 62 15.71 -22.89 24.84
N GLY A 63 15.08 -23.57 23.89
CA GLY A 63 14.00 -24.51 24.14
C GLY A 63 14.56 -25.91 24.00
#